data_AF-A0A915A6Q2-F1
#
_entry.id   AF-A0A915A6Q2-F1
#
_cell.length_a   1.000
_cell.length_b   1.000
_cell.length_c   1.000
_cell.angle_alpha   90.00
_cell.angle_beta   90.00
_cell.angle_gamma   90.00
#
_symmetry.space_group_name_H-M   'P 1'
#
loop_
_entity.id
_entity.type
_entity.pdbx_description
1 polymer ?
#
loop_
_entity_poly.entity_id
_entity_poly.type
_entity_poly.pdbx_seq_one_letter_code
_entity_poly.pdbx_strand_id
1 'polypeptide(L)'
;MVRAFGALLKYLDAVRLGVEFEDYNVKTPIIRIRTFTIEHMLEMHETTFSALCIFQKQESPSVSAASTSQSRREGISLFRMCDRCCSRPGKVLLRRWFECPTMDCDVLKNRLNAVEFFAQECNLVAANFVRKRLKSICSPKGILKRAQGGQLTAKDWRKLCLTCRSAFEISEYIKLRGLKFDLLTDDVRCFDEDIVRLAAVIAEIVNFEEAEIENRFVVNRGVDHHLDERIYH
;
A
#
# COMPACT_ATOMS: atom_id res chain seq x y z
N MET A 1 -27.80 -2.51 -11.97
CA MET A 1 -26.45 -2.90 -11.49
C MET A 1 -25.95 -4.24 -12.05
N VAL A 2 -26.74 -5.33 -12.04
CA VAL A 2 -26.28 -6.68 -12.47
C VAL A 2 -25.73 -6.72 -13.90
N ARG A 3 -26.35 -6.01 -14.85
CA ARG A 3 -25.90 -5.96 -16.27
C ARG A 3 -24.52 -5.30 -16.43
N ALA A 4 -24.29 -4.16 -15.79
CA ALA A 4 -23.02 -3.46 -15.84
C ALA A 4 -21.90 -4.28 -15.16
N PHE A 5 -22.23 -4.94 -14.04
CA PHE A 5 -21.33 -5.87 -13.38
C PHE A 5 -20.95 -7.05 -14.30
N GLY A 6 -21.93 -7.69 -14.94
CA GLY A 6 -21.67 -8.78 -15.89
C GLY A 6 -20.83 -8.33 -17.10
N ALA A 7 -21.06 -7.11 -17.62
CA ALA A 7 -20.24 -6.53 -18.67
C ALA A 7 -18.79 -6.30 -18.21
N LEU A 8 -18.59 -5.82 -16.98
CA LEU A 8 -17.26 -5.67 -16.40
C LEU A 8 -16.56 -7.03 -16.27
N LEU A 9 -17.23 -8.07 -15.75
CA LEU A 9 -16.63 -9.40 -15.65
C LEU A 9 -16.22 -9.94 -17.01
N LYS A 10 -17.10 -9.82 -18.01
CA LYS A 10 -16.80 -10.23 -19.39
C LYS A 10 -15.61 -9.45 -19.96
N TYR A 11 -15.51 -8.16 -19.67
CA TYR A 11 -14.37 -7.34 -20.08
C TYR A 11 -13.07 -7.78 -19.39
N LEU A 12 -13.11 -8.05 -18.08
CA LEU A 12 -11.95 -8.51 -17.31
C LEU A 12 -11.40 -9.85 -17.79
N ASP A 13 -12.29 -10.79 -18.19
CA ASP A 13 -11.90 -12.04 -18.84
C ASP A 13 -11.32 -11.79 -20.24
N ALA A 14 -11.92 -10.91 -21.03
CA ALA A 14 -11.46 -10.60 -22.38
C ALA A 14 -10.05 -9.99 -22.41
N VAL A 15 -9.71 -9.13 -21.43
CA VAL A 15 -8.37 -8.56 -21.30
C VAL A 15 -7.42 -9.43 -20.47
N ARG A 16 -7.87 -10.60 -19.99
CA ARG A 16 -7.08 -11.55 -19.17
C ARG A 16 -6.40 -10.90 -17.96
N LEU A 17 -7.09 -9.99 -17.27
CA LEU A 17 -6.48 -9.17 -16.22
C LEU A 17 -5.93 -10.03 -15.07
N GLY A 18 -4.64 -9.93 -14.77
CA GLY A 18 -3.97 -10.68 -13.70
C GLY A 18 -3.51 -12.09 -14.09
N VAL A 19 -3.82 -12.51 -15.32
CA VAL A 19 -3.40 -13.79 -15.94
C VAL A 19 -2.89 -13.52 -17.36
N GLU A 20 -2.31 -12.33 -17.58
CA GLU A 20 -1.85 -11.87 -18.89
C GLU A 20 -0.77 -12.80 -19.49
N PHE A 21 0.01 -13.45 -18.62
CA PHE A 21 1.13 -14.33 -18.98
C PHE A 21 0.85 -15.83 -18.74
N GLU A 22 -0.35 -16.17 -18.27
CA GLU A 22 -0.75 -17.56 -17.99
C GLU A 22 -1.37 -18.22 -19.23
N ASP A 23 -1.44 -19.55 -19.23
CA ASP A 23 -2.09 -20.34 -20.27
C ASP A 23 -3.52 -19.87 -20.56
N TYR A 24 -3.95 -19.95 -21.82
CA TYR A 24 -5.27 -19.48 -22.27
C TYR A 24 -6.45 -20.07 -21.49
N ASN A 25 -6.26 -21.25 -20.89
CA ASN A 25 -7.28 -21.93 -20.09
C ASN A 25 -7.47 -21.33 -18.68
N VAL A 26 -6.51 -20.53 -18.22
CA VAL A 26 -6.59 -19.82 -16.93
C VAL A 26 -7.52 -18.61 -17.09
N LYS A 27 -8.56 -18.54 -16.24
CA LYS A 27 -9.52 -17.43 -16.19
C LYS A 27 -9.04 -16.33 -15.25
N THR A 28 -9.57 -15.12 -15.43
CA THR A 28 -9.27 -14.00 -14.54
C THR A 28 -9.75 -14.29 -13.12
N PRO A 29 -8.86 -14.29 -12.10
CA PRO A 29 -9.24 -14.66 -10.75
C PRO A 29 -10.05 -13.54 -10.08
N ILE A 30 -11.29 -13.84 -9.70
CA ILE A 30 -12.13 -12.95 -8.90
C ILE A 30 -12.05 -13.40 -7.44
N ILE A 31 -11.23 -12.71 -6.66
CA ILE A 31 -10.98 -13.07 -5.25
C ILE A 31 -12.20 -12.76 -4.37
N ARG A 32 -12.87 -11.62 -4.61
CA ARG A 32 -14.00 -11.19 -3.78
C ARG A 32 -14.93 -10.24 -4.53
N ILE A 33 -16.23 -10.45 -4.35
CA ILE A 33 -17.29 -9.51 -4.74
C ILE A 33 -17.85 -8.93 -3.45
N ARG A 34 -17.97 -7.60 -3.37
CA ARG A 34 -18.59 -6.90 -2.24
C ARG A 34 -19.69 -6.01 -2.78
N THR A 35 -20.87 -6.11 -2.19
CA THR A 35 -21.93 -5.11 -2.35
C THR A 35 -21.61 -3.91 -1.47
N PHE A 36 -21.89 -2.71 -1.96
CA PHE A 36 -21.85 -1.50 -1.15
C PHE A 36 -23.19 -0.79 -1.26
N THR A 37 -23.64 -0.19 -0.17
CA THR A 37 -24.86 0.61 -0.10
C THR A 37 -24.47 2.09 -0.06
N ILE A 38 -25.18 2.90 -0.85
CA ILE A 38 -24.96 4.35 -0.90
C ILE A 38 -25.39 5.01 0.43
N GLU A 39 -26.32 4.38 1.16
CA GLU A 39 -26.85 4.85 2.44
C GLU A 39 -25.79 5.12 3.52
N HIS A 40 -24.62 4.49 3.44
CA HIS A 40 -23.52 4.70 4.38
C HIS A 40 -22.44 5.66 3.87
N MET A 41 -22.68 6.36 2.76
CA MET A 41 -21.75 7.31 2.14
C MET A 41 -22.35 8.71 2.13
N LEU A 42 -21.56 9.69 2.56
CA LEU A 42 -21.97 11.09 2.46
C LEU A 42 -21.88 11.52 1.00
N GLU A 43 -23.03 11.83 0.40
CA GLU A 43 -23.08 12.40 -0.95
C GLU A 43 -22.59 13.85 -0.92
N MET A 44 -21.59 14.14 -1.75
CA MET A 44 -20.98 15.46 -1.85
C MET A 44 -20.88 15.88 -3.30
N HIS A 45 -21.41 17.06 -3.60
CA HIS A 45 -21.30 17.63 -4.93
C HIS A 45 -19.88 18.17 -5.19
N GLU A 46 -19.45 18.21 -6.45
CA GLU A 46 -18.13 18.71 -6.85
C GLU A 46 -17.91 20.17 -6.42
N THR A 47 -18.97 20.99 -6.45
CA THR A 47 -18.93 22.38 -5.95
C THR A 47 -18.66 22.43 -4.46
N THR A 48 -19.17 21.48 -3.67
CA THR A 48 -18.90 21.36 -2.23
C THR A 48 -17.45 20.96 -1.98
N PHE A 49 -16.92 19.97 -2.73
CA PHE A 49 -15.49 19.62 -2.67
C PHE A 49 -14.59 20.83 -2.95
N SER A 50 -14.99 21.65 -3.93
CA SER A 50 -14.28 22.87 -4.32
C SER A 50 -14.38 23.96 -3.24
N ALA A 51 -15.58 24.23 -2.72
CA ALA A 51 -15.84 25.27 -1.73
C ALA A 51 -15.13 24.99 -0.40
N LEU A 52 -15.03 23.70 -0.02
CA LEU A 52 -14.31 23.26 1.17
C LEU A 52 -12.81 23.04 0.93
N CYS A 53 -12.33 23.25 -0.30
CA CYS A 53 -10.93 23.03 -0.70
C CYS A 53 -10.41 21.65 -0.24
N ILE A 54 -11.25 20.61 -0.36
CA ILE A 54 -10.92 19.24 0.09
C ILE A 54 -9.65 18.75 -0.60
N PHE A 55 -9.60 18.95 -1.93
CA PHE A 55 -8.44 18.68 -2.77
C PHE A 55 -8.01 19.95 -3.49
N GLN A 56 -6.72 20.05 -3.80
CA GLN A 56 -6.21 21.12 -4.65
C GLN A 56 -6.79 20.93 -6.05
N LYS A 57 -7.44 21.98 -6.59
CA LYS A 57 -7.75 22.02 -8.03
C LYS A 57 -6.42 22.07 -8.78
N GLN A 58 -6.12 21.03 -9.54
CA GLN A 58 -5.16 21.16 -10.63
C GLN A 58 -5.84 22.04 -11.66
N GLU A 59 -5.42 23.30 -11.78
CA GLU A 59 -5.65 24.02 -13.01
C GLU A 59 -4.94 23.24 -14.11
N SER A 60 -5.71 22.75 -15.08
CA SER A 60 -5.18 22.12 -16.29
C SER A 60 -4.07 23.01 -16.84
N PRO A 61 -2.91 22.45 -17.25
CA PRO A 61 -1.84 23.26 -17.83
C PRO A 61 -2.32 23.78 -19.19
N SER A 62 -3.00 24.93 -19.21
CA SER A 62 -3.21 25.69 -20.42
C SER A 62 -1.88 26.26 -20.89
N VAL A 63 -1.67 26.23 -22.21
CA VAL A 63 -0.43 26.39 -22.99
C VAL A 63 0.18 27.82 -22.92
N SER A 64 -0.12 28.61 -21.90
CA SER A 64 0.23 30.03 -21.83
C SER A 64 0.81 30.46 -20.47
N ALA A 65 1.73 29.64 -19.92
CA ALA A 65 2.60 30.07 -18.82
C ALA A 65 4.07 29.73 -19.11
N ALA A 66 4.52 30.07 -20.32
CA ALA A 66 5.94 30.22 -20.63
C ALA A 66 6.41 31.59 -20.14
N SER A 67 6.70 31.68 -18.85
CA SER A 67 7.71 32.57 -18.26
C SER A 67 7.50 32.64 -16.75
N THR A 68 8.62 32.72 -16.04
CA THR A 68 8.73 32.99 -14.61
C THR A 68 8.65 31.75 -13.72
N SER A 69 9.85 31.22 -13.49
CA SER A 69 10.32 30.65 -12.23
C SER A 69 9.98 31.57 -11.05
N GLN A 70 8.75 31.50 -10.57
CA GLN A 70 8.38 31.92 -9.22
C GLN A 70 7.47 30.84 -8.66
N SER A 71 7.86 30.34 -7.48
CA SER A 71 7.08 29.51 -6.56
C SER A 71 5.58 29.83 -6.68
N ARG A 72 4.88 29.06 -7.52
CA ARG A 72 3.46 29.25 -7.78
C ARG A 72 2.77 28.76 -6.53
N ARG A 73 2.32 29.69 -5.68
CA ARG A 73 1.74 29.44 -4.35
C ARG A 73 0.83 28.21 -4.41
N GLU A 74 1.34 27.09 -3.91
CA GLU A 74 0.58 25.86 -3.86
C GLU A 74 -0.60 26.09 -2.92
N GLY A 75 -1.83 26.06 -3.45
CA GLY A 75 -3.02 26.21 -2.64
C GLY A 75 -3.06 25.16 -1.52
N ILE A 76 -3.26 25.59 -0.28
CA ILE A 76 -3.44 24.72 0.87
C ILE A 76 -4.80 24.02 0.70
N SER A 77 -4.80 22.69 0.62
CA SER A 77 -6.04 21.88 0.64
C SER A 77 -6.16 21.14 1.96
N LEU A 78 -7.40 20.85 2.38
CA LEU A 78 -7.66 20.12 3.62
C LEU A 78 -6.95 18.76 3.61
N PHE A 79 -6.99 18.04 2.48
CA PHE A 79 -6.27 16.78 2.32
C PHE A 79 -4.76 16.95 2.59
N ARG A 80 -4.13 18.01 2.05
CA ARG A 80 -2.70 18.26 2.25
C ARG A 80 -2.37 18.60 3.71
N MET A 81 -3.24 19.30 4.41
CA MET A 81 -3.05 19.61 5.83
C MET A 81 -3.11 18.34 6.70
N CYS A 82 -4.05 17.44 6.38
CA CYS A 82 -4.29 16.21 7.13
C CYS A 82 -3.37 15.05 6.74
N ASP A 83 -2.81 15.03 5.53
CA ASP A 83 -1.94 13.95 5.06
C ASP A 83 -0.58 13.96 5.77
N ARG A 84 -0.52 13.20 6.87
CA ARG A 84 0.71 12.84 7.60
C ARG A 84 1.05 11.36 7.43
N CYS A 85 0.48 10.70 6.41
CA CYS A 85 0.72 9.29 6.17
C CYS A 85 2.18 9.03 5.81
N CYS A 86 2.77 8.01 6.44
CA CYS A 86 4.16 7.63 6.21
C CYS A 86 4.35 6.63 5.06
N SER A 87 3.26 6.07 4.53
CA SER A 87 3.27 5.07 3.48
C SER A 87 2.35 5.47 2.33
N ARG A 88 2.72 5.07 1.10
CA ARG A 88 1.88 5.30 -0.09
C ARG A 88 0.49 4.66 0.04
N PRO A 89 0.35 3.41 0.52
CA PRO A 89 -0.97 2.81 0.77
C PRO A 89 -1.81 3.63 1.75
N GLY A 90 -1.22 4.14 2.84
CA GLY A 90 -1.91 4.99 3.81
C GLY A 90 -2.45 6.27 3.18
N LYS A 91 -1.62 6.96 2.38
CA LYS A 91 -2.02 8.18 1.64
C LYS A 91 -3.18 7.91 0.66
N VAL A 92 -3.17 6.76 -0.02
CA VAL A 92 -4.26 6.36 -0.93
C VAL A 92 -5.54 6.09 -0.14
N LEU A 93 -5.46 5.43 1.02
CA LEU A 93 -6.61 5.18 1.87
C LEU A 93 -7.20 6.47 2.45
N LEU A 94 -6.35 7.36 2.98
CA LEU A 94 -6.78 8.66 3.50
C LEU A 94 -7.47 9.49 2.42
N ARG A 95 -6.94 9.48 1.20
CA ARG A 95 -7.57 10.15 0.06
C ARG A 95 -8.98 9.63 -0.19
N ARG A 96 -9.17 8.30 -0.19
CA ARG A 96 -10.49 7.69 -0.33
C ARG A 96 -11.45 8.09 0.78
N TRP A 97 -10.98 8.23 2.02
CA TRP A 97 -11.83 8.72 3.11
C TRP A 97 -12.29 10.17 2.90
N PHE A 98 -11.47 11.00 2.24
CA PHE A 98 -11.84 12.36 1.87
C PHE A 98 -12.76 12.40 0.65
N GLU A 99 -12.52 11.54 -0.36
CA GLU A 99 -13.37 11.42 -1.56
C GLU A 99 -14.74 10.82 -1.23
N CYS A 100 -14.80 9.95 -0.22
CA CYS A 100 -16.00 9.20 0.15
C CYS A 100 -16.12 9.09 1.67
N PRO A 101 -16.55 10.16 2.36
CA PRO A 101 -16.79 10.10 3.81
C PRO A 101 -17.87 9.08 4.13
N THR A 102 -17.70 8.37 5.24
CA THR A 102 -18.67 7.36 5.70
C THR A 102 -19.62 7.96 6.72
N MET A 103 -20.88 7.54 6.65
CA MET A 103 -21.94 7.84 7.64
C MET A 103 -22.20 6.65 8.57
N ASP A 104 -21.41 5.58 8.46
CA ASP A 104 -21.50 4.42 9.35
C ASP A 104 -20.93 4.78 10.73
N CYS A 105 -21.81 4.87 11.72
CA CYS A 105 -21.48 5.24 13.09
C CYS A 105 -20.47 4.30 13.74
N ASP A 106 -20.50 3.01 13.43
CA ASP A 106 -19.59 2.04 14.04
C ASP A 106 -18.21 2.14 13.42
N VAL A 107 -18.12 2.36 12.10
CA VAL A 107 -16.85 2.69 11.44
C VAL A 107 -16.27 4.00 11.97
N LEU A 108 -17.10 5.04 12.18
CA LEU A 108 -16.67 6.33 12.72
C LEU A 108 -16.14 6.19 14.16
N LYS A 109 -16.87 5.50 15.05
CA LYS A 109 -16.42 5.22 16.43
C LYS A 109 -15.10 4.47 16.43
N ASN A 110 -14.97 3.41 15.63
CA ASN A 110 -13.74 2.62 15.57
C ASN A 110 -12.52 3.43 15.11
N ARG A 111 -12.72 4.33 14.14
CA ARG A 111 -11.65 5.25 13.70
C ARG A 111 -11.29 6.27 14.79
N LEU A 112 -12.30 6.85 15.45
CA LEU A 112 -12.08 7.83 16.52
C LEU A 112 -11.38 7.21 17.73
N ASN A 113 -11.77 6.00 18.15
CA ASN A 113 -11.10 5.26 19.23
C ASN A 113 -9.61 5.05 18.94
N ALA A 114 -9.27 4.71 17.69
CA ALA A 114 -7.87 4.56 17.27
C ALA A 114 -7.11 5.90 17.32
N VAL A 115 -7.73 7.00 16.86
CA VAL A 115 -7.13 8.34 16.92
C VAL A 115 -6.91 8.77 18.37
N GLU A 116 -7.92 8.61 19.23
CA GLU A 116 -7.87 8.95 20.65
C GLU A 116 -6.72 8.21 21.33
N PHE A 117 -6.60 6.89 21.10
CA PHE A 117 -5.50 6.11 21.65
C PHE A 117 -4.13 6.67 21.23
N PHE A 118 -3.90 6.88 19.92
CA PHE A 118 -2.59 7.32 19.42
C PHE A 118 -2.28 8.79 19.72
N ALA A 119 -3.29 9.59 20.09
CA ALA A 119 -3.13 10.99 20.49
C ALA A 119 -2.66 11.13 21.95
N GLN A 120 -2.87 10.13 22.81
CA GLN A 120 -2.44 10.17 24.21
C GLN A 120 -0.91 10.16 24.34
N GLU A 121 -0.39 11.01 25.22
CA GLU A 121 1.06 11.17 25.44
C GLU A 121 1.75 9.86 25.86
N CYS A 122 1.09 9.07 26.70
CA CYS A 122 1.59 7.76 27.15
C CYS A 122 1.77 6.76 25.99
N ASN A 123 1.08 6.96 24.87
CA ASN A 123 1.13 6.09 23.69
C ASN A 123 2.05 6.63 22.59
N LEU A 124 2.73 7.77 22.79
CA LEU A 124 3.62 8.36 21.78
C LEU A 124 4.77 7.43 21.37
N VAL A 125 5.29 6.64 22.30
CA VAL A 125 6.34 5.63 22.00
C VAL A 125 5.79 4.56 21.05
N ALA A 126 4.58 4.06 21.31
CA ALA A 126 3.90 3.11 20.43
C ALA A 126 3.60 3.72 19.06
N ALA A 127 3.05 4.93 19.04
CA ALA A 127 2.76 5.66 17.80
C ALA A 127 4.02 5.84 16.94
N ASN A 128 5.14 6.27 17.55
CA ASN A 128 6.40 6.45 16.86
C ASN A 128 7.02 5.14 16.38
N PHE A 129 6.92 4.07 17.18
CA PHE A 129 7.34 2.73 16.80
C PHE A 129 6.64 2.27 15.52
N VAL A 130 5.30 2.33 15.51
CA VAL A 130 4.47 1.95 14.35
C VAL A 130 4.73 2.87 13.16
N ARG A 131 4.79 4.18 13.38
CA ARG A 131 5.06 5.18 12.33
C ARG A 131 6.38 4.93 11.60
N LYS A 132 7.45 4.58 12.33
CA LYS A 132 8.75 4.27 11.73
C LYS A 132 8.68 3.07 10.78
N ARG A 133 7.94 2.03 11.18
CA ARG A 133 7.79 0.78 10.40
C ARG A 133 6.85 0.93 9.21
N LEU A 134 5.78 1.71 9.37
CA LEU A 134 4.88 2.04 8.25
C LEU A 134 5.63 2.70 7.07
N LYS A 135 6.73 3.44 7.30
CA LYS A 135 7.55 4.02 6.21
C LYS A 135 8.15 2.95 5.29
N SER A 136 8.44 1.77 5.82
CA SER A 136 9.04 0.65 5.10
C SER A 136 8.01 -0.23 4.40
N ILE A 137 6.73 -0.07 4.73
CA ILE A 137 5.64 -0.84 4.14
C ILE A 137 5.25 -0.25 2.79
N CYS A 138 5.34 -1.08 1.75
CA CYS A 138 4.91 -0.74 0.40
C CYS A 138 3.69 -1.58 -0.04
N SER A 139 3.05 -1.17 -1.14
CA SER A 139 2.01 -2.00 -1.75
C SER A 139 2.65 -3.17 -2.50
N PRO A 140 2.36 -4.44 -2.14
CA PRO A 140 2.97 -5.58 -2.81
C PRO A 140 2.42 -5.75 -4.23
N LYS A 141 1.24 -5.22 -4.56
CA LYS A 141 0.57 -5.44 -5.86
C LYS A 141 1.46 -5.17 -7.07
N GLY A 142 2.19 -4.05 -7.05
CA GLY A 142 3.08 -3.68 -8.15
C GLY A 142 4.32 -4.56 -8.24
N ILE A 143 4.85 -5.01 -7.10
CA ILE A 143 5.99 -5.92 -7.03
C ILE A 143 5.56 -7.30 -7.52
N LEU A 144 4.44 -7.83 -7.02
CA LEU A 144 3.91 -9.14 -7.42
C LEU A 144 3.58 -9.20 -8.92
N LYS A 145 3.05 -8.11 -9.51
CA LYS A 145 2.84 -8.03 -10.97
C LYS A 145 4.17 -8.14 -11.75
N ARG A 146 5.25 -7.51 -11.27
CA ARG A 146 6.58 -7.68 -11.88
C ARG A 146 7.16 -9.06 -11.64
N ALA A 147 6.85 -9.68 -10.49
CA ALA A 147 7.25 -11.04 -10.16
C ALA A 147 6.71 -12.06 -11.16
N GLN A 148 5.42 -11.95 -11.50
CA GLN A 148 4.78 -12.80 -12.51
C GLN A 148 5.47 -12.71 -13.88
N GLY A 149 6.02 -11.55 -14.23
CA GLY A 149 6.78 -11.36 -15.47
C GLY A 149 8.28 -11.66 -15.36
N GLY A 150 8.79 -12.13 -14.21
CA GLY A 150 10.23 -12.35 -13.99
C GLY A 150 11.07 -11.06 -13.96
N GLN A 151 10.45 -9.90 -13.71
CA GLN A 151 11.07 -8.57 -13.82
C GLN A 151 11.42 -7.94 -12.46
N LEU A 152 11.66 -8.76 -11.43
CA LEU A 152 12.00 -8.23 -10.10
C LEU A 152 13.42 -7.69 -10.06
N THR A 153 13.55 -6.46 -9.59
CA THR A 153 14.85 -5.84 -9.30
C THR A 153 15.30 -6.16 -7.88
N ALA A 154 16.60 -6.02 -7.57
CA ALA A 154 17.10 -6.11 -6.20
C ALA A 154 16.38 -5.16 -5.23
N LYS A 155 16.01 -3.96 -5.71
CA LYS A 155 15.23 -2.97 -4.94
C LYS A 155 13.81 -3.46 -4.64
N ASP A 156 13.20 -4.23 -5.54
CA ASP A 156 11.89 -4.83 -5.31
C ASP A 156 11.94 -5.92 -4.24
N TRP A 157 12.93 -6.82 -4.33
CA TRP A 157 13.19 -7.83 -3.30
C TRP A 157 13.43 -7.20 -1.93
N ARG A 158 14.22 -6.12 -1.88
CA ARG A 158 14.48 -5.42 -0.61
C ARG A 158 13.21 -4.80 -0.04
N LYS A 159 12.41 -4.12 -0.87
CA LYS A 159 11.12 -3.53 -0.44
C LYS A 159 10.14 -4.59 0.06
N LEU A 160 10.08 -5.74 -0.59
CA LEU A 160 9.22 -6.85 -0.18
C LEU A 160 9.66 -7.39 1.19
N CYS A 161 10.96 -7.70 1.35
CA CYS A 161 11.53 -8.15 2.61
C CYS A 161 11.27 -7.14 3.76
N LEU A 162 11.55 -5.85 3.52
CA LEU A 162 11.29 -4.78 4.50
C LEU A 162 9.81 -4.64 4.85
N THR A 163 8.91 -4.81 3.87
CA THR A 163 7.47 -4.76 4.09
C THR A 163 7.02 -5.91 4.99
N CYS A 164 7.44 -7.14 4.70
CA CYS A 164 7.13 -8.33 5.50
C CYS A 164 7.63 -8.18 6.94
N ARG A 165 8.91 -7.84 7.13
CA ARG A 165 9.50 -7.64 8.47
C ARG A 165 8.79 -6.54 9.25
N SER A 166 8.58 -5.38 8.63
CA SER A 166 7.95 -4.23 9.30
C SER A 166 6.50 -4.52 9.69
N ALA A 167 5.77 -5.25 8.87
CA ALA A 167 4.39 -5.63 9.16
C ALA A 167 4.31 -6.65 10.30
N PHE A 168 5.20 -7.64 10.30
CA PHE A 168 5.34 -8.58 11.42
C PHE A 168 5.70 -7.88 12.73
N GLU A 169 6.71 -6.99 12.72
CA GLU A 169 7.10 -6.23 13.91
C GLU A 169 5.95 -5.37 14.48
N ILE A 170 5.11 -4.79 13.62
CA ILE A 170 3.90 -4.07 14.06
C ILE A 170 2.90 -5.04 14.69
N SER A 171 2.64 -6.17 14.05
CA SER A 171 1.73 -7.20 14.54
C SER A 171 2.13 -7.71 15.92
N GLU A 172 3.40 -8.11 16.07
CA GLU A 172 3.93 -8.59 17.35
C GLU A 172 3.90 -7.51 18.43
N TYR A 173 4.23 -6.27 18.08
CA TYR A 173 4.15 -5.16 19.04
C TYR A 173 2.72 -4.94 19.56
N ILE A 174 1.73 -4.99 18.68
CA ILE A 174 0.31 -4.85 19.03
C ILE A 174 -0.12 -6.00 19.97
N LYS A 175 0.26 -7.25 19.64
CA LYS A 175 -0.05 -8.44 20.46
C LYS A 175 0.61 -8.38 21.84
N LEU A 176 1.92 -8.12 21.89
CA LEU A 176 2.70 -8.07 23.14
C LEU A 176 2.23 -6.99 24.11
N ARG A 177 1.72 -5.87 23.57
CA ARG A 177 1.16 -4.77 24.37
C ARG A 177 -0.33 -4.93 24.66
N GLY A 178 -0.96 -5.99 24.16
CA GLY A 178 -2.39 -6.24 24.34
C GLY A 178 -3.27 -5.13 23.76
N LEU A 179 -2.81 -4.43 22.72
CA LEU A 179 -3.56 -3.32 22.14
C LEU A 179 -4.74 -3.87 21.35
N LYS A 180 -5.94 -3.46 21.73
CA LYS A 180 -7.19 -3.91 21.08
C LYS A 180 -7.75 -2.77 20.24
N PHE A 181 -7.72 -2.95 18.93
CA PHE A 181 -8.40 -2.08 17.99
C PHE A 181 -9.24 -2.94 17.07
N ASP A 182 -10.55 -2.73 17.05
CA ASP A 182 -11.44 -3.42 16.11
C ASP A 182 -10.99 -3.17 14.66
N LEU A 183 -10.45 -1.98 14.39
CA LEU A 183 -9.87 -1.60 13.09
C LEU A 183 -8.69 -2.49 12.65
N LEU A 184 -7.91 -3.05 13.58
CA LEU A 184 -6.69 -3.81 13.27
C LEU A 184 -6.83 -5.30 13.57
N THR A 185 -7.93 -5.74 14.19
CA THR A 185 -8.04 -7.09 14.74
C THR A 185 -7.94 -8.17 13.66
N ASP A 186 -8.57 -7.97 12.50
CA ASP A 186 -8.49 -8.91 11.39
C ASP A 186 -7.14 -8.82 10.65
N ASP A 187 -6.58 -7.61 10.52
CA ASP A 187 -5.32 -7.37 9.82
C ASP A 187 -4.12 -7.97 10.57
N VAL A 188 -4.10 -7.89 11.90
CA VAL A 188 -3.03 -8.45 12.75
C VAL A 188 -2.94 -9.97 12.63
N ARG A 189 -4.07 -10.65 12.37
CA ARG A 189 -4.12 -12.10 12.14
C ARG A 189 -3.48 -12.52 10.82
N CYS A 190 -3.41 -11.62 9.85
CA CYS A 190 -2.83 -11.89 8.54
C CYS A 190 -1.30 -11.86 8.55
N PHE A 191 -0.68 -11.33 9.62
CA PHE A 191 0.76 -11.30 9.80
C PHE A 191 1.18 -12.48 10.68
N ASP A 192 1.31 -13.63 10.03
CA ASP A 192 1.65 -14.92 10.62
C ASP A 192 3.10 -15.34 10.32
N GLU A 193 3.44 -16.57 10.68
CA GLU A 193 4.77 -17.15 10.47
C GLU A 193 5.16 -17.22 9.00
N ASP A 194 4.21 -17.33 8.06
CA ASP A 194 4.53 -17.47 6.64
C ASP A 194 5.12 -16.17 6.07
N ILE A 195 4.66 -15.01 6.55
CA ILE A 195 5.26 -13.72 6.19
C ILE A 195 6.69 -13.59 6.73
N VAL A 196 6.96 -14.14 7.91
CA VAL A 196 8.30 -14.16 8.50
C VAL A 196 9.22 -15.09 7.70
N ARG A 197 8.73 -16.30 7.40
CA ARG A 197 9.45 -17.30 6.58
C ARG A 197 9.79 -16.72 5.21
N LEU A 198 8.84 -16.04 4.56
CA LEU A 198 9.09 -15.38 3.27
C LEU A 198 10.21 -14.33 3.39
N ALA A 199 10.20 -13.50 4.43
CA ALA A 199 11.24 -12.51 4.64
C ALA A 199 12.62 -13.13 4.94
N ALA A 200 12.65 -14.27 5.63
CA ALA A 200 13.86 -15.02 5.93
C ALA A 200 14.45 -15.62 4.65
N VAL A 201 13.64 -16.35 3.87
CA VAL A 201 14.06 -16.96 2.59
C VAL A 201 14.59 -15.90 1.63
N ILE A 202 13.92 -14.75 1.49
CA ILE A 202 14.43 -13.67 0.63
C ILE A 202 15.80 -13.17 1.11
N ALA A 203 16.00 -13.05 2.43
CA ALA A 203 17.26 -12.56 2.98
C ALA A 203 18.39 -13.60 2.94
N GLU A 204 18.06 -14.89 2.98
CA GLU A 204 19.01 -15.98 2.76
C GLU A 204 19.44 -16.06 1.30
N ILE A 205 18.55 -15.81 0.35
CA ILE A 205 18.87 -15.89 -1.08
C ILE A 205 19.57 -14.63 -1.58
N VAL A 206 19.08 -13.44 -1.24
CA VAL A 206 19.51 -12.19 -1.89
C VAL A 206 20.61 -11.49 -1.09
N ASN A 207 21.77 -11.30 -1.71
CA ASN A 207 22.82 -10.44 -1.17
C ASN A 207 22.47 -8.97 -1.43
N PHE A 208 21.78 -8.35 -0.47
CA PHE A 208 21.35 -6.95 -0.62
C PHE A 208 22.50 -5.95 -0.65
N GLU A 209 23.63 -6.23 -0.02
CA GLU A 209 24.76 -5.28 0.03
C GLU A 209 25.43 -5.22 -1.35
N GLU A 210 25.79 -6.39 -1.88
CA GLU A 210 26.44 -6.51 -3.18
C GLU A 210 25.50 -6.14 -4.33
N ALA A 211 24.21 -6.48 -4.22
CA ALA A 211 23.22 -6.09 -5.22
C ALA A 211 23.02 -4.57 -5.36
N GLU A 212 23.30 -3.78 -4.31
CA GLU A 212 23.28 -2.32 -4.40
C GLU A 212 24.51 -1.80 -5.15
N ILE A 213 25.68 -2.38 -4.88
CA ILE A 213 26.96 -2.00 -5.49
C ILE A 213 26.94 -2.33 -6.98
N GLU A 214 26.53 -3.55 -7.31
CA GLU A 214 26.53 -4.10 -8.67
C GLU A 214 25.30 -3.66 -9.49
N ASN A 215 24.31 -3.02 -8.85
CA ASN A 215 23.03 -2.63 -9.43
C ASN A 215 22.32 -3.78 -10.21
N ARG A 216 22.50 -5.02 -9.75
CA ARG A 216 21.90 -6.24 -10.30
C ARG A 216 21.49 -7.18 -9.18
N PHE A 217 20.71 -8.20 -9.51
CA PHE A 217 20.40 -9.25 -8.54
C PHE A 217 21.67 -10.06 -8.24
N VAL A 218 21.99 -10.19 -6.95
CA VAL A 218 23.14 -10.96 -6.47
C VAL A 218 22.65 -11.94 -5.42
N VAL A 219 23.11 -13.19 -5.54
CA VAL A 219 22.77 -14.29 -4.64
C VAL A 219 23.82 -14.38 -3.53
N ASN A 220 23.42 -14.70 -2.30
CA ASN A 220 24.36 -14.94 -1.21
C ASN A 220 25.23 -16.18 -1.49
N ARG A 221 26.47 -16.13 -1.03
CA ARG A 221 27.39 -17.27 -1.13
C ARG A 221 26.85 -18.49 -0.39
N GLY A 222 27.05 -19.67 -0.97
CA GLY A 222 26.60 -20.95 -0.42
C GLY A 222 25.14 -21.30 -0.72
N VAL A 223 24.40 -20.43 -1.42
CA VAL A 223 23.03 -20.73 -1.89
C VAL A 223 23.05 -21.55 -3.18
N ASP A 224 23.96 -21.24 -4.10
CA ASP A 224 24.11 -21.95 -5.37
C ASP A 224 25.60 -22.14 -5.71
N HIS A 225 26.04 -23.40 -5.70
CA HIS A 225 27.45 -23.76 -5.89
C HIS A 225 27.95 -23.40 -7.31
N HIS A 226 27.09 -23.45 -8.33
CA HIS A 226 27.47 -23.11 -9.70
C HIS A 226 27.62 -21.60 -9.89
N LEU A 227 26.82 -20.79 -9.19
CA LEU A 227 26.98 -19.33 -9.16
C LEU A 227 28.25 -18.94 -8.40
N ASP A 228 28.55 -19.63 -7.31
CA ASP A 228 29.75 -19.38 -6.52
C ASP A 228 31.03 -19.64 -7.34
N GLU A 229 31.11 -20.77 -8.06
CA GLU A 229 32.27 -21.10 -8.92
C GLU A 229 32.53 -20.06 -10.04
N ARG A 230 31.47 -19.44 -10.56
CA ARG A 230 31.56 -18.46 -11.66
C ARG A 230 31.96 -17.05 -11.24
N ILE A 231 31.91 -16.72 -9.95
CA ILE A 231 32.33 -15.40 -9.45
C ILE A 231 33.85 -15.35 -9.22
N TYR A 232 34.53 -16.51 -9.18
CA TYR A 232 35.96 -16.64 -8.89
C TYR A 232 36.86 -17.01 -10.09
N HIS A 233 36.31 -17.00 -11.29
CA HIS A 233 37.03 -17.18 -12.56
C HIS A 233 36.77 -16.01 -13.50
#